data_AF-K1YFI3-F1
#
_entry.id   AF-K1YFI3-F1
#
_cell.length_a   1.000
_cell.length_b   1.000
_cell.length_c   1.000
_cell.angle_alpha   90.00
_cell.angle_beta   90.00
_cell.angle_gamma   90.00
#
_symmetry.space_group_name_H-M   'P 1'
#
loop_
_entity.id
_entity.type
_entity.pdbx_description
1 polymer ?
#
loop_
_entity_poly.entity_id
_entity_poly.type
_entity_poly.pdbx_seq_one_letter_code
_entity_poly.pdbx_strand_id
1 'polypeptide(L)'
;MRSHPSYNDQYLETLAVAGEDGTVSKRFRDSDLKGRAFLKTGTLNGVSSLSGYVLLPAGDDLIFAIIINGTGLNAWKAHEFQETLLDSLVHLNGVNSTSAVNAY
;
A
#
# COMPACT_ATOMS: atom_id res chain seq x y z
N MET A 1 -9.28 -8.65 -5.82
CA MET A 1 -8.82 -9.72 -4.91
C MET A 1 -9.78 -10.91 -4.92
N ARG A 2 -11.00 -10.79 -4.37
CA ARG A 2 -11.91 -11.95 -4.16
C ARG A 2 -12.59 -12.54 -5.41
N SER A 3 -12.62 -11.84 -6.55
CA SER A 3 -13.34 -12.31 -7.74
C SER A 3 -12.67 -13.48 -8.46
N HIS A 4 -11.38 -13.72 -8.22
CA HIS A 4 -10.61 -14.75 -8.92
C HIS A 4 -9.65 -15.51 -7.97
N PRO A 5 -10.17 -16.42 -7.14
CA PRO A 5 -9.41 -17.08 -6.08
C PRO A 5 -8.32 -18.06 -6.58
N SER A 6 -8.41 -18.56 -7.81
CA SER A 6 -7.50 -19.61 -8.31
C SER A 6 -6.05 -19.16 -8.52
N TYR A 7 -5.79 -17.85 -8.65
CA TYR A 7 -4.44 -17.31 -8.89
C TYR A 7 -4.11 -16.08 -8.03
N ASN A 8 -5.00 -15.69 -7.11
CA ASN A 8 -4.81 -14.49 -6.29
C ASN A 8 -3.56 -14.60 -5.42
N ASP A 9 -3.37 -15.73 -4.74
CA ASP A 9 -2.25 -15.92 -3.82
C ASP A 9 -0.92 -15.93 -4.57
N GLN A 10 -0.86 -16.64 -5.70
CA GLN A 10 0.31 -16.65 -6.58
C GLN A 10 0.66 -15.26 -7.11
N TYR A 11 -0.35 -14.43 -7.42
CA TYR A 11 -0.13 -13.06 -7.86
C TYR A 11 0.39 -12.18 -6.71
N LEU A 12 -0.17 -12.28 -5.50
CA LEU A 12 0.31 -11.55 -4.33
C LEU A 12 1.74 -11.91 -3.97
N GLU A 13 2.12 -13.18 -4.12
CA GLU A 13 3.50 -13.66 -3.93
C GLU A 13 4.51 -13.02 -4.91
N THR A 14 4.05 -12.46 -6.04
CA THR A 14 4.94 -11.69 -6.94
C THR A 14 5.20 -10.26 -6.47
N LEU A 15 4.44 -9.78 -5.50
CA LEU A 15 4.56 -8.43 -4.95
C LEU A 15 5.46 -8.43 -3.72
N ALA A 16 6.19 -7.33 -3.52
CA ALA A 16 7.07 -7.20 -2.37
C ALA A 16 6.26 -6.86 -1.11
N VAL A 17 6.58 -7.51 0.01
CA VAL A 17 5.92 -7.26 1.30
C VAL A 17 6.56 -6.08 2.01
N ALA A 18 5.73 -5.11 2.42
CA ALA A 18 6.18 -3.88 3.09
C ALA A 18 7.00 -4.19 4.35
N GLY A 19 8.19 -3.59 4.44
CA GLY A 19 9.11 -3.74 5.58
C GLY A 19 9.84 -5.08 5.65
N GLU A 20 9.68 -5.96 4.65
CA GLU A 20 10.23 -7.32 4.67
C GLU A 20 11.06 -7.64 3.43
N ASP A 21 10.55 -7.36 2.22
CA ASP A 21 11.18 -7.83 0.98
C ASP A 21 11.39 -6.73 -0.08
N GLY A 22 12.32 -7.01 -1.00
CA GLY A 22 12.56 -6.28 -2.22
C GLY A 22 12.80 -4.79 -2.00
N THR A 23 12.23 -3.99 -2.91
CA THR A 23 12.38 -2.53 -2.93
C THR A 23 11.69 -1.79 -1.76
N VAL A 24 10.91 -2.50 -0.94
CA VAL A 24 10.18 -1.94 0.21
C VAL A 24 10.66 -2.53 1.54
N SER A 25 11.68 -3.39 1.56
CA SER A 25 12.28 -3.99 2.78
C SER A 25 12.81 -2.97 3.80
N LYS A 26 13.17 -1.76 3.34
CA LYS A 26 13.64 -0.66 4.19
C LYS A 26 12.57 0.41 4.46
N ARG A 27 11.40 0.27 3.86
CA ARG A 27 10.26 1.19 3.94
C ARG A 27 9.23 0.62 4.91
N PHE A 28 8.36 1.46 5.49
CA PHE A 28 7.26 1.02 6.38
C PHE A 28 7.69 0.19 7.61
N ARG A 29 8.94 0.27 8.09
CA ARG A 29 9.45 -0.63 9.16
C ARG A 29 8.76 -0.45 10.50
N ASP A 30 8.34 0.78 10.78
CA ASP A 30 7.69 1.19 12.03
C ASP A 30 6.20 1.52 11.80
N SER A 31 5.65 1.11 10.64
CA SER A 31 4.25 1.31 10.28
C SER A 31 3.45 0.04 10.51
N ASP A 32 2.16 0.19 10.87
CA ASP A 32 1.18 -0.89 11.00
C ASP A 32 0.90 -1.63 9.67
N LEU A 33 1.46 -1.14 8.55
CA LEU A 33 1.39 -1.75 7.23
C LEU A 33 2.45 -2.82 7.01
N LYS A 34 3.47 -2.90 7.86
CA LYS A 34 4.51 -3.93 7.78
C LYS A 34 3.89 -5.34 7.79
N GLY A 35 4.31 -6.18 6.85
CA GLY A 35 3.79 -7.55 6.72
C GLY A 35 2.35 -7.65 6.22
N ARG A 36 1.66 -6.52 5.97
CA ARG A 36 0.25 -6.47 5.58
C ARG A 36 -0.01 -5.81 4.23
N ALA A 37 0.99 -5.09 3.71
CA ALA A 37 0.91 -4.43 2.41
C ALA A 37 1.77 -5.16 1.37
N PHE A 38 1.14 -5.52 0.25
CA PHE A 38 1.74 -6.19 -0.90
C PHE A 38 1.91 -5.19 -2.03
N LEU A 39 3.15 -4.87 -2.38
CA LEU A 39 3.50 -3.64 -3.08
C LEU A 39 4.32 -3.89 -4.34
N LYS A 40 4.02 -3.09 -5.37
CA LYS A 40 4.92 -2.88 -6.50
C LYS A 40 5.41 -1.44 -6.53
N THR A 41 6.72 -1.29 -6.72
CA THR A 41 7.39 -0.01 -6.94
C THR A 41 7.64 0.25 -8.43
N GLY A 42 7.69 1.53 -8.79
CA GLY A 42 8.16 1.99 -10.10
C GLY A 42 8.90 3.31 -9.95
N THR A 43 10.05 3.43 -10.60
CA THR A 43 10.92 4.61 -10.53
C THR A 43 11.49 4.89 -11.91
N LEU A 44 11.29 6.10 -12.42
CA LEU A 44 11.90 6.63 -13.63
C LEU A 44 12.37 8.07 -13.38
N ASN A 45 13.06 8.66 -14.35
CA ASN A 45 13.42 10.08 -14.27
C ASN A 45 12.16 10.94 -14.19
N GLY A 46 12.00 11.64 -13.06
CA GLY A 46 10.83 12.48 -12.80
C GLY A 46 9.56 11.72 -12.43
N VAL A 47 9.63 10.42 -12.14
CA VAL A 47 8.47 9.61 -11.77
C VAL A 47 8.77 8.70 -10.58
N SER A 48 7.85 8.65 -9.62
CA SER A 48 7.82 7.62 -8.58
C SER A 48 6.40 7.10 -8.41
N SER A 49 6.25 5.77 -8.40
CA SER A 49 4.96 5.10 -8.24
C SER A 49 5.02 3.98 -7.20
N LEU A 50 3.92 3.83 -6.47
CA LEU A 50 3.67 2.74 -5.54
C LEU A 50 2.22 2.29 -5.67
N SER A 51 2.00 1.00 -5.87
CA SER A 51 0.66 0.43 -6.02
C SER A 51 0.58 -0.92 -5.35
N GLY A 52 -0.62 -1.31 -4.92
CA GLY A 52 -0.82 -2.63 -4.38
C GLY A 52 -2.06 -2.76 -3.50
N TYR A 53 -1.95 -3.70 -2.56
CA TYR A 53 -3.02 -4.12 -1.67
C TYR A 53 -2.58 -3.94 -0.23
N VAL A 54 -3.49 -3.50 0.63
CA VAL A 54 -3.32 -3.56 2.08
C VAL A 54 -4.42 -4.45 2.65
N LEU A 55 -4.02 -5.52 3.33
CA LEU A 55 -4.95 -6.40 4.03
C LEU A 55 -5.49 -5.69 5.27
N LEU A 56 -6.80 -5.46 5.31
CA LEU A 56 -7.49 -4.82 6.42
C LEU A 56 -8.19 -5.87 7.31
N PRO A 57 -8.20 -5.70 8.65
CA PRO A 57 -8.81 -6.67 9.56
C PRO A 57 -10.30 -6.94 9.30
N ALA A 58 -11.03 -5.94 8.82
CA ALA A 58 -12.47 -6.04 8.52
C ALA A 58 -12.78 -6.80 7.21
N GLY A 59 -11.75 -7.24 6.48
CA GLY A 59 -11.90 -8.03 5.26
C GLY A 59 -12.16 -7.22 3.99
N ASP A 60 -12.35 -5.91 4.06
CA ASP A 60 -12.38 -5.05 2.88
C ASP A 60 -10.97 -4.50 2.62
N ASP A 61 -10.18 -5.22 1.82
CA ASP A 61 -8.81 -4.83 1.51
C ASP A 61 -8.77 -3.49 0.77
N LEU A 62 -7.81 -2.63 1.13
CA LEU A 62 -7.56 -1.39 0.41
C LEU A 62 -6.74 -1.68 -0.85
N ILE A 63 -7.26 -1.28 -2.00
CA ILE A 63 -6.55 -1.33 -3.29
C ILE A 63 -6.16 0.10 -3.66
N PHE A 64 -4.90 0.31 -4.04
CA PHE A 64 -4.42 1.67 -4.35
C PHE A 64 -3.38 1.71 -5.47
N ALA A 65 -3.27 2.89 -6.09
CA ALA A 65 -2.18 3.26 -6.99
C ALA A 65 -1.83 4.73 -6.77
N ILE A 66 -0.59 5.00 -6.40
CA ILE A 66 -0.02 6.34 -6.22
C ILE A 66 1.02 6.55 -7.32
N ILE A 67 0.85 7.59 -8.13
CA ILE A 67 1.79 7.97 -9.19
C ILE A 67 2.11 9.45 -9.02
N ILE A 68 3.40 9.75 -8.88
CA ILE A 68 3.91 11.10 -8.68
C ILE A 68 4.82 11.43 -9.86
N ASN A 69 4.47 12.45 -10.61
CA ASN A 69 5.24 12.95 -11.75
C ASN A 69 5.73 14.38 -11.46
N GLY A 70 6.97 14.68 -11.82
CA GLY A 70 7.51 16.03 -11.70
C GLY A 70 8.96 16.18 -12.19
N THR A 71 9.25 17.30 -12.82
CA THR A 71 10.63 17.66 -13.18
C THR A 71 11.46 17.87 -11.91
N GLY A 72 12.63 17.22 -11.82
CA GLY A 72 13.48 17.30 -10.63
C GLY A 72 12.92 16.60 -9.40
N LEU A 73 11.95 15.68 -9.56
CA LEU A 73 11.37 14.92 -8.45
C LEU A 73 12.46 14.19 -7.67
N ASN A 74 12.49 14.43 -6.36
CA ASN A 74 13.32 13.66 -5.45
C ASN A 74 12.61 12.35 -5.08
N ALA A 75 13.18 11.22 -5.50
CA ALA A 75 12.57 9.89 -5.28
C ALA A 75 12.38 9.55 -3.79
N TRP A 76 13.30 9.97 -2.91
CA TRP A 76 13.20 9.70 -1.48
C TRP A 76 12.02 10.44 -0.85
N LYS A 77 11.86 11.73 -1.14
CA LYS A 77 10.69 12.51 -0.68
C LYS A 77 9.38 11.96 -1.26
N ALA A 78 9.40 11.47 -2.51
CA ALA A 78 8.25 10.82 -3.10
C ALA A 78 7.89 9.52 -2.38
N HIS A 79 8.89 8.73 -1.97
CA HIS A 79 8.68 7.51 -1.17
C HIS A 79 8.11 7.83 0.22
N GLU A 80 8.65 8.83 0.91
CA GLU A 80 8.14 9.29 2.23
C GLU A 80 6.67 9.75 2.13
N PHE A 81 6.33 10.50 1.07
CA PHE A 81 4.96 10.92 0.83
C PHE A 81 4.04 9.74 0.52
N GLN A 82 4.48 8.77 -0.30
CA GLN A 82 3.72 7.54 -0.56
C GLN A 82 3.43 6.78 0.74
N GLU A 83 4.42 6.66 1.63
CA GLU A 83 4.30 5.99 2.93
C GLU A 83 3.27 6.70 3.82
N THR A 84 3.43 8.02 3.98
CA THR A 84 2.55 8.85 4.82
C THR A 84 1.10 8.86 4.30
N LEU A 85 0.93 8.95 2.98
CA LEU A 85 -0.39 8.94 2.35
C LEU A 85 -1.09 7.60 2.55
N LEU A 86 -0.37 6.49 2.35
CA LEU A 86 -0.94 5.16 2.51
C LEU A 86 -1.33 4.88 3.97
N ASP A 87 -0.46 5.23 4.93
CA ASP A 87 -0.78 5.15 6.36
C ASP A 87 -2.05 5.95 6.67
N SER A 88 -2.16 7.18 6.16
CA SER A 88 -3.34 8.03 6.37
C SER A 88 -4.62 7.42 5.79
N LEU A 89 -4.56 6.84 4.58
CA LEU A 89 -5.69 6.18 3.94
C LEU A 89 -6.16 4.97 4.75
N VAL A 90 -5.25 4.17 5.31
CA VAL A 90 -5.60 3.00 6.11
C VAL A 90 -6.27 3.40 7.41
N HIS A 91 -5.77 4.44 8.09
CA HIS A 91 -6.42 4.98 9.29
C HIS A 91 -7.83 5.52 8.99
N LEU A 92 -8.02 6.26 7.90
CA LEU A 92 -9.34 6.78 7.50
C LEU A 92 -10.35 5.65 7.22
N ASN A 93 -9.91 4.55 6.59
CA ASN A 93 -10.76 3.38 6.38
C ASN A 93 -11.13 2.70 7.70
N GLY A 94 -10.19 2.60 8.66
CA GLY A 94 -10.47 2.05 9.99
C GLY A 94 -11.49 2.85 10.79
N VAL A 95 -11.45 4.18 10.71
CA VAL A 95 -12.43 5.08 11.35
C VAL A 95 -13.82 4.88 10.76
N ASN A 96 -13.95 4.84 9.43
CA ASN A 96 -15.25 4.71 8.76
C ASN A 96 -15.91 3.34 9.00
N SER A 97 -15.13 2.26 9.10
CA SER A 97 -15.66 0.93 9.41
C SER A 97 -16.21 0.83 10.84
N THR A 98 -15.65 1.58 11.79
CA THR A 98 -16.13 1.60 13.18
C THR A 98 -17.48 2.33 13.31
N SER A 99 -17.71 3.36 12.49
CA SER A 99 -18.99 4.09 12.46
C SER A 99 -20.13 3.28 11.82
N ALA A 100 -19.83 2.40 10.86
CA ALA A 100 -20.83 1.56 10.20
C ALA A 100 -21.36 0.41 11.08
N VAL A 101 -20.56 -0.09 12.02
CA VAL A 101 -20.93 -1.20 12.92
C VAL A 101 -21.85 -0.75 14.07
N ASN A 102 -21.84 0.54 14.43
CA ASN A 102 -22.68 1.10 15.50
C ASN A 102 -24.04 1.65 15.00
N ALA A 103 -24.41 1.40 13.74
CA ALA A 103 -25.64 1.93 13.13
C ALA A 103 -26.81 0.91 13.06
N TYR A 104 -26.72 -0.22 13.77
CA TYR A 104 -27.76 -1.25 13.85
C TYR A 104 -28.10 -1.61 15.29
#